data_AF-A0A936MWJ8-F1
#
_entry.id   AF-A0A936MWJ8-F1
#
_cell.length_a   1.000
_cell.length_b   1.000
_cell.length_c   1.000
_cell.angle_alpha   90.00
_cell.angle_beta   90.00
_cell.angle_gamma   90.00
#
_symmetry.space_group_name_H-M   'P 1'
#
loop_
_entity.id
_entity.type
_entity.pdbx_description
1 polymer ?
#
loop_
_entity_poly.entity_id
_entity_poly.type
_entity_poly.pdbx_seq_one_letter_code
_entity_poly.pdbx_strand_id
1 'polypeptide(L)'
;MKLHYSMFLAPALLSLQAVAQTGPNLVKNPGFEETTGTVKTWDQLHLAAGWSNANAGSADLFNKDACYVGVPDNDLGSTAAFEGERYAGFVAYKDDQRRNWKRVMDHNEGPFRPAYQNYSEYLQQELTSPLTAGQEYDVVLRVKLAGNSDRAVSHIGAYFSPVQLAYNHRHFITEKAQVSSADMVTDKQNWTEVTGSFVADGTEKFIIIGAFPAAGMDKSKAVEGGDSQRAYYYLDGVSLTVHPEPDTDGDGVIDKEDKCPQEPGLATLGGCPDRDGDGITDKLDACPDAAGPADKQGCPDRDGDGFADNVDRCPDVAGVASMKGCPEIKEETKKLFEKALTGIQFETGKSTIKKVSFPILDQVVAVMKENPSYNLEVHGHTDSQGDDAANLKLSEARAAAVEKYLEDKGVNAESVRSFGHGETEPVADNKTSAGRAKNRRVEFKVVFWE
;
A
#
# COMPACT_ATOMS: atom_id res chain seq x y z
N MET A 1 -3.66 55.58 -5.54
CA MET A 1 -3.66 54.45 -4.58
C MET A 1 -4.81 53.52 -4.90
N LYS A 2 -4.55 52.40 -5.58
CA LYS A 2 -5.48 51.28 -5.73
C LYS A 2 -4.67 50.00 -5.49
N LEU A 3 -4.76 49.45 -4.29
CA LEU A 3 -4.23 48.12 -3.97
C LEU A 3 -5.19 47.08 -4.56
N HIS A 4 -4.69 46.21 -5.44
CA HIS A 4 -5.37 44.98 -5.82
C HIS A 4 -4.95 43.89 -4.83
N TYR A 5 -5.90 43.39 -4.05
CA TYR A 5 -5.73 42.17 -3.25
C TYR A 5 -6.05 40.97 -4.16
N SER A 6 -5.04 40.17 -4.50
CA SER A 6 -5.27 38.83 -5.09
C SER A 6 -5.59 37.86 -3.97
N MET A 7 -6.83 37.38 -3.94
CA MET A 7 -7.33 36.35 -3.04
C MET A 7 -7.04 34.99 -3.69
N PHE A 8 -6.05 34.26 -3.18
CA PHE A 8 -5.84 32.86 -3.56
C PHE A 8 -6.89 32.01 -2.82
N LEU A 9 -7.90 31.51 -3.54
CA LEU A 9 -8.71 30.38 -3.09
C LEU A 9 -7.98 29.09 -3.43
N ALA A 10 -7.48 28.38 -2.42
CA ALA A 10 -7.12 26.97 -2.54
C ALA A 10 -8.39 26.13 -2.32
N PRO A 11 -8.76 25.20 -3.22
CA PRO A 11 -9.81 24.25 -2.93
C PRO A 11 -9.23 23.16 -2.03
N ALA A 12 -9.65 23.11 -0.77
CA ALA A 12 -9.45 21.93 0.06
C ALA A 12 -10.39 20.84 -0.47
N LEU A 13 -9.86 19.92 -1.27
CA LEU A 13 -10.51 18.64 -1.52
C LEU A 13 -10.48 17.84 -0.20
N LEU A 14 -11.58 17.90 0.55
CA LEU A 14 -11.88 16.86 1.54
C LEU A 14 -12.26 15.61 0.74
N SER A 15 -11.32 14.68 0.59
CA SER A 15 -11.65 13.31 0.22
C SER A 15 -12.42 12.69 1.38
N LEU A 16 -13.74 12.55 1.25
CA LEU A 16 -14.48 11.58 2.03
C LEU A 16 -13.94 10.21 1.60
N GLN A 17 -13.08 9.61 2.42
CA GLN A 17 -12.86 8.17 2.34
C GLN A 17 -14.17 7.53 2.81
N ALA A 18 -15.02 7.15 1.86
CA ALA A 18 -16.07 6.19 2.12
C ALA A 18 -15.37 4.88 2.45
N VAL A 19 -15.32 4.51 3.73
CA VAL A 19 -14.93 3.17 4.15
C VAL A 19 -15.90 2.22 3.45
N ALA A 20 -15.40 1.44 2.49
CA ALA A 20 -16.20 0.44 1.81
C ALA A 20 -16.72 -0.54 2.86
N GLN A 21 -18.03 -0.64 3.02
CA GLN A 21 -18.65 -1.61 3.93
C GLN A 21 -18.32 -3.02 3.42
N THR A 22 -17.43 -3.71 4.10
CA THR A 22 -17.05 -5.09 3.79
C THR A 22 -18.06 -6.04 4.42
N GLY A 23 -19.02 -6.51 3.60
CA GLY A 23 -19.95 -7.57 3.97
C GLY A 23 -21.37 -7.11 4.33
N PRO A 24 -22.32 -8.07 4.48
CA PRO A 24 -23.71 -7.76 4.76
C PRO A 24 -23.90 -7.21 6.18
N ASN A 25 -24.78 -6.21 6.32
CA ASN A 25 -25.19 -5.70 7.62
C ASN A 25 -25.95 -6.80 8.39
N LEU A 26 -25.50 -7.10 9.61
CA LEU A 26 -26.09 -8.14 10.47
C LEU A 26 -27.33 -7.65 11.26
N VAL A 27 -27.67 -6.37 11.14
CA VAL A 27 -28.92 -5.79 11.65
C VAL A 27 -29.99 -5.93 10.57
N LYS A 28 -31.10 -6.61 10.89
CA LYS A 28 -32.12 -7.00 9.91
C LYS A 28 -32.95 -5.82 9.36
N ASN A 29 -33.26 -4.84 10.20
CA ASN A 29 -34.11 -3.70 9.85
C ASN A 29 -33.45 -2.38 10.28
N PRO A 30 -32.30 -2.02 9.69
CA PRO A 30 -31.39 -1.01 10.22
C PRO A 30 -31.94 0.43 10.20
N GLY A 31 -32.80 0.73 9.21
CA GLY A 31 -33.50 2.01 9.06
C GLY A 31 -34.96 1.99 9.50
N PHE A 32 -35.40 0.93 10.18
CA PHE A 32 -36.79 0.80 10.69
C PHE A 32 -37.89 0.84 9.62
N GLU A 33 -37.55 0.60 8.36
CA GLU A 33 -38.47 0.71 7.23
C GLU A 33 -39.46 -0.45 7.13
N GLU A 34 -39.06 -1.66 7.54
CA GLU A 34 -39.95 -2.81 7.56
C GLU A 34 -40.90 -2.73 8.76
N THR A 35 -42.21 -2.69 8.51
CA THR A 35 -43.23 -2.58 9.57
C THR A 35 -44.28 -3.70 9.50
N THR A 36 -44.73 -4.17 10.65
CA THR A 36 -45.82 -5.18 10.77
C THR A 36 -47.22 -4.56 10.85
N GLY A 37 -47.33 -3.22 10.89
CA GLY A 37 -48.60 -2.50 10.96
C GLY A 37 -48.44 -0.99 10.77
N THR A 38 -49.55 -0.24 10.85
CA THR A 38 -49.54 1.22 10.63
C THR A 38 -49.13 1.97 11.90
N VAL A 39 -48.06 2.76 11.79
CA VAL A 39 -47.59 3.69 12.81
C VAL A 39 -48.49 4.92 12.83
N LYS A 40 -49.04 5.26 14.00
CA LYS A 40 -50.02 6.34 14.18
C LYS A 40 -49.70 7.26 15.36
N THR A 41 -49.03 6.75 16.39
CA THR A 41 -48.84 7.42 17.68
C THR A 41 -47.57 6.90 18.38
N TRP A 42 -47.26 7.47 19.54
CA TRP A 42 -46.18 7.08 20.46
C TRP A 42 -46.25 5.61 20.94
N ASP A 43 -45.13 5.09 21.42
CA ASP A 43 -44.95 3.73 21.98
C ASP A 43 -45.27 2.60 20.99
N GLN A 44 -44.71 2.71 19.79
CA GLN A 44 -44.97 1.79 18.68
C GLN A 44 -43.72 1.16 18.07
N LEU A 45 -42.57 1.14 18.79
CA LEU A 45 -41.36 0.47 18.30
C LEU A 45 -41.62 -0.99 17.89
N HIS A 46 -42.49 -1.71 18.60
CA HIS A 46 -42.88 -3.10 18.30
C HIS A 46 -43.47 -3.30 16.89
N LEU A 47 -43.90 -2.24 16.21
CA LEU A 47 -44.35 -2.32 14.83
C LEU A 47 -43.19 -2.39 13.83
N ALA A 48 -41.99 -1.89 14.17
CA ALA A 48 -40.81 -2.10 13.34
C ALA A 48 -40.39 -3.58 13.43
N ALA A 49 -40.33 -4.25 12.28
CA ALA A 49 -40.08 -5.68 12.22
C ALA A 49 -38.76 -6.03 12.92
N GLY A 50 -38.85 -6.97 13.88
CA GLY A 50 -37.70 -7.46 14.65
C GLY A 50 -37.21 -6.54 15.77
N TRP A 51 -37.76 -5.34 15.93
CA TRP A 51 -37.39 -4.42 17.00
C TRP A 51 -38.33 -4.51 18.20
N SER A 52 -37.78 -4.37 19.40
CA SER A 52 -38.53 -4.36 20.66
C SER A 52 -37.79 -3.53 21.72
N ASN A 53 -38.44 -3.27 22.86
CA ASN A 53 -37.78 -2.68 24.02
C ASN A 53 -37.05 -3.77 24.83
N ALA A 54 -35.82 -3.52 25.27
CA ALA A 54 -35.04 -4.40 26.16
C ALA A 54 -35.42 -4.25 27.64
N ASN A 55 -36.05 -3.13 27.98
CA ASN A 55 -36.61 -2.86 29.30
C ASN A 55 -38.08 -2.46 29.18
N ALA A 56 -38.72 -2.07 30.28
CA ALA A 56 -40.15 -1.71 30.27
C ALA A 56 -40.44 -0.35 29.61
N GLY A 57 -39.49 0.17 28.80
CA GLY A 57 -39.53 1.45 28.11
C GLY A 57 -40.64 1.52 27.05
N SER A 58 -40.79 2.72 26.48
CA SER A 58 -41.82 3.05 25.50
C SER A 58 -41.19 3.74 24.29
N ALA A 59 -40.13 3.15 23.73
CA ALA A 59 -39.47 3.69 22.56
C ALA A 59 -40.47 3.83 21.39
N ASP A 60 -40.23 4.85 20.59
CA ASP A 60 -41.15 5.29 19.54
C ASP A 60 -40.65 4.89 18.16
N LEU A 61 -41.59 4.77 17.24
CA LEU A 61 -41.34 4.62 15.81
C LEU A 61 -41.98 5.80 15.09
N PHE A 62 -41.22 6.46 14.24
CA PHE A 62 -41.66 7.63 13.48
C PHE A 62 -41.98 7.24 12.05
N ASN A 63 -42.97 7.90 11.47
CA ASN A 63 -43.43 7.62 10.11
C ASN A 63 -43.97 8.89 9.47
N LYS A 64 -43.61 9.11 8.20
CA LYS A 64 -44.04 10.27 7.40
C LYS A 64 -45.55 10.55 7.42
N ASP A 65 -46.38 9.51 7.42
CA ASP A 65 -47.85 9.65 7.37
C ASP A 65 -48.51 9.78 8.75
N ALA A 66 -47.74 9.79 9.84
CA ALA A 66 -48.28 9.88 11.19
C ALA A 66 -48.45 11.35 11.65
N CYS A 67 -49.54 11.65 12.35
CA CYS A 67 -49.85 13.02 12.80
C CYS A 67 -48.99 13.48 13.98
N TYR A 68 -48.68 12.61 14.94
CA TYR A 68 -47.96 12.96 16.18
C TYR A 68 -46.49 12.55 16.17
N VAL A 69 -46.18 11.46 15.46
CA VAL A 69 -44.83 10.89 15.28
C VAL A 69 -44.41 11.02 13.80
N GLY A 70 -44.70 12.18 13.23
CA GLY A 70 -44.43 12.50 11.83
C GLY A 70 -42.95 12.62 11.51
N VAL A 71 -42.64 12.38 10.23
CA VAL A 71 -41.33 12.67 9.63
C VAL A 71 -41.54 13.66 8.47
N PRO A 72 -40.86 14.82 8.45
CA PRO A 72 -39.83 15.24 9.40
C PRO A 72 -40.37 15.84 10.70
N ASP A 73 -41.59 16.38 10.70
CA ASP A 73 -42.12 17.19 11.81
C ASP A 73 -42.90 16.35 12.84
N ASN A 74 -42.57 16.51 14.12
CA ASN A 74 -43.27 15.90 15.26
C ASN A 74 -43.15 16.76 16.53
N ASP A 75 -43.82 16.34 17.62
CA ASP A 75 -43.84 17.08 18.89
C ASP A 75 -42.45 17.21 19.56
N LEU A 76 -41.43 16.50 19.09
CA LEU A 76 -40.07 16.53 19.64
C LEU A 76 -39.10 17.37 18.80
N GLY A 77 -39.50 17.78 17.59
CA GLY A 77 -38.72 18.60 16.68
C GLY A 77 -39.00 18.28 15.21
N SER A 78 -38.14 18.82 14.33
CA SER A 78 -38.16 18.53 12.89
C SER A 78 -36.86 17.81 12.52
N THR A 79 -36.97 16.55 12.10
CA THR A 79 -35.84 15.70 11.70
C THR A 79 -36.25 14.85 10.50
N ALA A 80 -35.58 15.03 9.36
CA ALA A 80 -35.64 14.07 8.27
C ALA A 80 -34.94 12.75 8.64
N ALA A 81 -35.47 11.64 8.14
CA ALA A 81 -34.82 10.33 8.23
C ALA A 81 -33.43 10.38 7.58
N PHE A 82 -32.48 9.60 8.10
CA PHE A 82 -31.18 9.40 7.49
C PHE A 82 -31.32 8.56 6.21
N GLU A 83 -32.08 7.47 6.30
CA GLU A 83 -32.46 6.63 5.16
C GLU A 83 -33.97 6.39 5.15
N GLY A 84 -34.56 6.24 3.96
CA GLY A 84 -35.99 5.95 3.84
C GLY A 84 -36.92 7.07 4.34
N GLU A 85 -37.97 6.68 5.06
CA GLU A 85 -39.08 7.54 5.52
C GLU A 85 -39.40 7.38 7.02
N ARG A 86 -38.60 6.60 7.76
CA ARG A 86 -38.80 6.25 9.18
C ARG A 86 -37.50 6.37 9.97
N TYR A 87 -37.65 6.34 11.29
CA TYR A 87 -36.57 6.16 12.26
C TYR A 87 -37.19 5.82 13.62
N ALA A 88 -36.38 5.36 14.56
CA ALA A 88 -36.81 5.16 15.94
C ALA A 88 -36.45 6.36 16.82
N GLY A 89 -37.06 6.44 18.00
CA GLY A 89 -36.64 7.39 19.02
C GLY A 89 -36.78 6.82 20.43
N PHE A 90 -35.97 7.34 21.34
CA PHE A 90 -35.90 6.83 22.70
C PHE A 90 -35.44 7.90 23.68
N VAL A 91 -35.84 7.72 24.94
CA VAL A 91 -35.34 8.50 26.06
C VAL A 91 -34.03 7.90 26.56
N ALA A 92 -32.92 8.58 26.26
CA ALA A 92 -31.61 8.20 26.78
C ALA A 92 -31.44 8.59 28.25
N TYR A 93 -32.09 9.68 28.66
CA TYR A 93 -32.13 10.10 30.06
C TYR A 93 -33.30 11.04 30.33
N LYS A 94 -33.94 10.85 31.47
CA LYS A 94 -34.87 11.83 32.06
C LYS A 94 -34.79 11.73 33.57
N ASP A 95 -34.82 12.89 34.21
CA ASP A 95 -34.83 13.04 35.65
C ASP A 95 -35.96 14.00 36.05
N ASP A 96 -36.92 13.54 36.83
CA ASP A 96 -37.99 14.39 37.34
C ASP A 96 -37.56 15.09 38.64
N GLN A 97 -37.02 16.30 38.50
CA GLN A 97 -36.62 17.16 39.61
C GLN A 97 -37.77 18.02 40.16
N ARG A 98 -39.04 17.71 39.81
CA ARG A 98 -40.19 18.42 40.39
C ARG A 98 -40.35 18.04 41.86
N ARG A 99 -40.54 19.06 42.71
CA ARG A 99 -40.70 18.88 44.16
C ARG A 99 -41.87 17.92 44.46
N ASN A 100 -41.60 16.97 45.34
CA ASN A 100 -42.63 16.07 45.83
C ASN A 100 -43.50 16.81 46.86
N TRP A 101 -44.63 17.38 46.45
CA TRP A 101 -45.53 18.06 47.38
C TRP A 101 -46.20 17.10 48.38
N LYS A 102 -46.15 15.78 48.15
CA LYS A 102 -46.55 14.79 49.16
C LYS A 102 -45.61 14.78 50.35
N ARG A 103 -44.33 15.15 50.18
CA ARG A 103 -43.36 15.32 51.29
C ARG A 103 -43.79 16.36 52.31
N VAL A 104 -44.58 17.36 51.88
CA VAL A 104 -45.13 18.39 52.77
C VAL A 104 -46.13 17.77 53.77
N MET A 105 -46.74 16.64 53.42
CA MET A 105 -47.74 15.93 54.23
C MET A 105 -47.23 14.59 54.82
N ASP A 106 -46.19 13.99 54.22
CA ASP A 106 -45.55 12.75 54.68
C ASP A 106 -44.02 12.90 54.60
N HIS A 107 -43.37 13.03 55.76
CA HIS A 107 -41.92 13.26 55.82
C HIS A 107 -41.08 12.03 55.43
N ASN A 108 -41.68 10.86 55.23
CA ASN A 108 -40.99 9.66 54.72
C ASN A 108 -40.80 9.68 53.20
N GLU A 109 -41.45 10.60 52.49
CA GLU A 109 -41.34 10.77 51.04
C GLU A 109 -40.10 11.62 50.67
N GLY A 110 -39.41 11.22 49.61
CA GLY A 110 -38.22 11.92 49.10
C GLY A 110 -38.53 13.35 48.61
N PRO A 111 -37.53 14.26 48.53
CA PRO A 111 -37.71 15.66 48.15
C PRO A 111 -38.22 15.88 46.71
N PHE A 112 -38.02 14.91 45.82
CA PHE A 112 -38.40 14.94 44.41
C PHE A 112 -39.32 13.77 44.08
N ARG A 113 -40.18 13.94 43.07
CA ARG A 113 -41.10 12.88 42.64
C ARG A 113 -40.28 11.70 42.08
N PRO A 114 -40.51 10.45 42.53
CA PRO A 114 -39.76 9.28 42.05
C PRO A 114 -40.03 8.91 40.57
N ALA A 115 -41.10 9.45 39.97
CA ALA A 115 -41.74 8.91 38.78
C ALA A 115 -40.82 8.76 37.55
N TYR A 116 -39.74 9.52 37.46
CA TYR A 116 -38.79 9.44 36.34
C TYR A 116 -37.34 9.68 36.78
N GLN A 117 -36.91 9.24 37.97
CA GLN A 117 -35.49 9.31 38.30
C GLN A 117 -34.72 8.23 37.53
N ASN A 118 -33.63 8.61 36.86
CA ASN A 118 -32.81 7.73 36.01
C ASN A 118 -33.64 6.98 34.95
N TYR A 119 -34.64 7.63 34.37
CA TYR A 119 -35.43 6.98 33.33
C TYR A 119 -34.60 6.83 32.05
N SER A 120 -34.55 5.62 31.50
CA SER A 120 -33.84 5.31 30.26
C SER A 120 -34.56 4.19 29.52
N GLU A 121 -34.48 4.23 28.20
CA GLU A 121 -35.05 3.25 27.29
C GLU A 121 -33.95 2.60 26.47
N TYR A 122 -34.19 1.35 26.09
CA TYR A 122 -33.24 0.56 25.31
C TYR A 122 -34.00 -0.21 24.23
N LEU A 123 -33.58 -0.04 22.98
CA LEU A 123 -34.10 -0.79 21.84
C LEU A 123 -33.27 -2.05 21.68
N GLN A 124 -33.88 -3.13 21.17
CA GLN A 124 -33.16 -4.35 20.84
C GLN A 124 -33.70 -5.04 19.60
N GLN A 125 -32.83 -5.79 18.93
CA GLN A 125 -33.16 -6.66 17.80
C GLN A 125 -32.26 -7.90 17.80
N GLU A 126 -32.81 -9.03 17.35
CA GLU A 126 -32.04 -10.24 17.04
C GLU A 126 -31.23 -10.02 15.74
N LEU A 127 -29.95 -10.37 15.78
CA LEU A 127 -29.06 -10.31 14.63
C LEU A 127 -29.44 -11.37 13.59
N THR A 128 -29.07 -11.16 12.33
CA THR A 128 -29.32 -12.13 11.26
C THR A 128 -28.62 -13.48 11.49
N SER A 129 -27.52 -13.46 12.25
CA SER A 129 -26.78 -14.63 12.71
C SER A 129 -26.02 -14.29 13.99
N PRO A 130 -25.69 -15.30 14.83
CA PRO A 130 -24.74 -15.09 15.92
C PRO A 130 -23.39 -14.57 15.42
N LEU A 131 -22.70 -13.78 16.24
CA LEU A 131 -21.36 -13.30 15.92
C LEU A 131 -20.32 -14.44 15.99
N THR A 132 -19.19 -14.27 15.31
CA THR A 132 -18.12 -15.27 15.27
C THR A 132 -17.06 -14.95 16.32
N ALA A 133 -16.70 -15.93 17.15
CA ALA A 133 -15.70 -15.74 18.21
C ALA A 133 -14.34 -15.31 17.63
N GLY A 134 -13.76 -14.25 18.18
CA GLY A 134 -12.47 -13.69 17.75
C GLY A 134 -12.54 -12.82 16.50
N GLN A 135 -13.71 -12.70 15.85
CA GLN A 135 -13.91 -11.77 14.73
C GLN A 135 -14.14 -10.36 15.26
N GLU A 136 -13.46 -9.38 14.67
CA GLU A 136 -13.73 -7.96 14.90
C GLU A 136 -14.89 -7.47 14.02
N TYR A 137 -15.74 -6.62 14.58
CA TYR A 137 -16.92 -6.05 13.92
C TYR A 137 -16.96 -4.53 14.09
N ASP A 138 -17.37 -3.83 13.04
CA ASP A 138 -17.63 -2.40 13.04
C ASP A 138 -19.11 -2.11 13.33
N VAL A 139 -19.34 -1.14 14.20
CA VAL A 139 -20.66 -0.65 14.60
C VAL A 139 -20.80 0.81 14.18
N VAL A 140 -21.94 1.14 13.57
CA VAL A 140 -22.33 2.54 13.30
C VAL A 140 -23.77 2.75 13.77
N LEU A 141 -23.96 3.73 14.64
CA LEU A 141 -25.28 4.20 15.04
C LEU A 141 -25.42 5.65 14.61
N ARG A 142 -26.49 6.02 13.92
CA ARG A 142 -26.77 7.43 13.61
C ARG A 142 -27.79 7.95 14.59
N VAL A 143 -27.34 8.87 15.44
CA VAL A 143 -28.12 9.42 16.53
C VAL A 143 -28.24 10.93 16.38
N LYS A 144 -29.40 11.47 16.71
CA LYS A 144 -29.64 12.93 16.66
C LYS A 144 -30.41 13.34 17.90
N LEU A 145 -29.94 14.39 18.57
CA LEU A 145 -30.64 14.94 19.72
C LEU A 145 -31.92 15.64 19.23
N ALA A 146 -33.07 15.31 19.82
CA ALA A 146 -34.33 15.94 19.43
C ALA A 146 -34.34 17.45 19.77
N GLY A 147 -35.00 18.23 18.92
CA GLY A 147 -35.05 19.70 19.03
C GLY A 147 -35.53 20.19 20.39
N ASN A 148 -36.55 19.53 20.96
CA ASN A 148 -37.16 19.89 22.24
C ASN A 148 -36.46 19.30 23.48
N SER A 149 -35.37 18.57 23.31
CA SER A 149 -34.55 18.06 24.43
C SER A 149 -33.70 19.19 25.03
N ASP A 150 -33.75 19.41 26.34
CA ASP A 150 -32.89 20.38 27.06
C ASP A 150 -31.74 19.71 27.82
N ARG A 151 -31.61 18.39 27.65
CA ARG A 151 -30.53 17.56 28.19
C ARG A 151 -29.90 16.77 27.05
N ALA A 152 -28.64 16.41 27.25
CA ALA A 152 -27.89 15.49 26.41
C ALA A 152 -27.15 14.50 27.31
N VAL A 153 -26.71 13.37 26.75
CA VAL A 153 -25.88 12.39 27.43
C VAL A 153 -24.67 11.96 26.60
N SER A 154 -23.61 11.53 27.27
CA SER A 154 -22.56 10.68 26.68
C SER A 154 -22.94 9.20 26.78
N HIS A 155 -22.11 8.31 26.23
CA HIS A 155 -22.28 6.86 26.28
C HIS A 155 -23.57 6.33 25.66
N ILE A 156 -24.11 7.01 24.66
CA ILE A 156 -25.03 6.37 23.72
C ILE A 156 -24.23 5.35 22.92
N GLY A 157 -24.70 4.11 22.85
CA GLY A 157 -23.93 3.00 22.29
C GLY A 157 -24.73 1.74 22.07
N ALA A 158 -24.02 0.65 21.79
CA ALA A 158 -24.56 -0.68 21.58
C ALA A 158 -23.92 -1.70 22.54
N TYR A 159 -24.77 -2.50 23.16
CA TYR A 159 -24.41 -3.72 23.87
C TYR A 159 -24.84 -4.94 23.06
N PHE A 160 -23.98 -5.94 22.94
CA PHE A 160 -24.27 -7.19 22.25
C PHE A 160 -24.47 -8.33 23.26
N SER A 161 -25.63 -8.98 23.21
CA SER A 161 -26.06 -9.96 24.21
C SER A 161 -26.27 -11.35 23.63
N PRO A 162 -25.96 -12.43 24.37
CA PRO A 162 -26.30 -13.79 23.96
C PRO A 162 -27.79 -14.14 24.09
N VAL A 163 -28.57 -13.30 24.79
CA VAL A 163 -29.98 -13.54 25.09
C VAL A 163 -30.80 -12.27 24.86
N GLN A 164 -32.09 -12.44 24.59
CA GLN A 164 -33.02 -11.32 24.55
C GLN A 164 -33.23 -10.77 25.97
N LEU A 165 -33.12 -9.44 26.13
CA LEU A 165 -33.34 -8.79 27.43
C LEU A 165 -34.83 -8.51 27.64
N ALA A 166 -35.28 -8.57 28.90
CA ALA A 166 -36.67 -8.35 29.28
C ALA A 166 -36.79 -7.71 30.67
N TYR A 167 -36.08 -6.60 30.90
CA TYR A 167 -36.14 -5.89 32.17
C TYR A 167 -37.55 -5.31 32.41
N ASN A 168 -38.08 -5.46 33.62
CA ASN A 168 -39.42 -5.00 33.98
C ASN A 168 -39.44 -3.56 34.57
N HIS A 169 -38.36 -2.81 34.42
CA HIS A 169 -38.23 -1.43 34.89
C HIS A 169 -37.81 -0.51 33.73
N ARG A 170 -37.92 0.81 33.95
CA ARG A 170 -37.60 1.85 32.95
C ARG A 170 -36.37 2.66 33.32
N HIS A 171 -35.38 1.98 33.91
CA HIS A 171 -34.14 2.59 34.36
C HIS A 171 -32.96 2.06 33.55
N PHE A 172 -31.80 2.68 33.73
CA PHE A 172 -30.54 2.17 33.19
C PHE A 172 -30.37 0.67 33.48
N ILE A 173 -29.91 -0.05 32.46
CA ILE A 173 -29.55 -1.46 32.60
C ILE A 173 -28.12 -1.58 33.13
N THR A 174 -27.73 -2.78 33.56
CA THR A 174 -26.43 -3.02 34.24
C THR A 174 -25.30 -3.36 33.27
N GLU A 175 -25.66 -3.69 32.04
CA GLU A 175 -24.81 -4.08 30.95
C GLU A 175 -23.90 -2.93 30.53
N LYS A 176 -22.80 -3.29 29.85
CA LYS A 176 -21.81 -2.34 29.35
C LYS A 176 -21.80 -2.42 27.85
N ALA A 177 -21.96 -1.28 27.18
CA ALA A 177 -21.80 -1.21 25.74
C ALA A 177 -20.36 -1.58 25.34
N GLN A 178 -20.21 -2.37 24.28
CA GLN A 178 -18.93 -2.62 23.63
C GLN A 178 -18.50 -1.39 22.83
N VAL A 179 -19.45 -0.68 22.21
CA VAL A 179 -19.21 0.54 21.44
C VAL A 179 -20.10 1.65 21.99
N SER A 180 -19.54 2.81 22.33
CA SER A 180 -20.31 3.96 22.79
C SER A 180 -19.60 5.28 22.53
N SER A 181 -20.37 6.35 22.42
CA SER A 181 -19.86 7.72 22.37
C SER A 181 -19.10 8.07 23.65
N ALA A 182 -17.87 8.57 23.51
CA ALA A 182 -17.10 9.11 24.63
C ALA A 182 -17.69 10.46 25.10
N ASP A 183 -17.97 11.35 24.15
CA ASP A 183 -18.50 12.69 24.40
C ASP A 183 -20.03 12.74 24.38
N MET A 184 -20.59 13.83 24.89
CA MET A 184 -22.02 14.08 24.85
C MET A 184 -22.50 14.31 23.41
N VAL A 185 -23.51 13.54 22.98
CA VAL A 185 -24.15 13.77 21.69
C VAL A 185 -25.12 14.95 21.82
N THR A 186 -24.74 16.10 21.28
CA THR A 186 -25.49 17.37 21.43
C THR A 186 -26.05 17.94 20.13
N ASP A 187 -25.72 17.36 18.97
CA ASP A 187 -26.15 17.87 17.67
C ASP A 187 -27.66 17.61 17.47
N LYS A 188 -28.37 18.68 17.14
CA LYS A 188 -29.81 18.71 16.87
C LYS A 188 -30.14 18.90 15.39
N GLN A 189 -29.15 19.27 14.58
CA GLN A 189 -29.30 19.58 13.17
C GLN A 189 -28.92 18.35 12.34
N ASN A 190 -27.73 17.79 12.60
CA ASN A 190 -27.15 16.70 11.83
C ASN A 190 -27.18 15.38 12.58
N TRP A 191 -27.22 14.29 11.83
CA TRP A 191 -27.03 12.96 12.39
C TRP A 191 -25.58 12.83 12.87
N THR A 192 -25.40 12.47 14.13
CA THR A 192 -24.09 12.16 14.71
C THR A 192 -23.85 10.66 14.57
N GLU A 193 -22.74 10.27 13.96
CA GLU A 193 -22.31 8.87 13.93
C GLU A 193 -21.60 8.52 15.23
N VAL A 194 -22.15 7.54 15.95
CA VAL A 194 -21.47 6.84 17.03
C VAL A 194 -20.89 5.58 16.44
N THR A 195 -19.58 5.55 16.30
CA THR A 195 -18.84 4.44 15.69
C THR A 195 -17.86 3.79 16.65
N GLY A 196 -17.48 2.57 16.34
CA GLY A 196 -16.41 1.84 17.00
C GLY A 196 -16.38 0.39 16.56
N SER A 197 -15.28 -0.29 16.89
CA SER A 197 -15.11 -1.71 16.63
C SER A 197 -15.01 -2.50 17.94
N PHE A 198 -15.32 -3.79 17.88
CA PHE A 198 -15.08 -4.71 18.99
C PHE A 198 -14.84 -6.14 18.49
N VAL A 199 -14.08 -6.92 19.27
CA VAL A 199 -13.87 -8.35 19.02
C VAL A 199 -14.97 -9.13 19.72
N ALA A 200 -15.71 -9.96 18.97
CA ALA A 200 -16.82 -10.74 19.49
C ALA A 200 -16.36 -11.99 20.26
N ASP A 201 -17.12 -12.35 21.29
CA ASP A 201 -16.93 -13.60 22.05
C ASP A 201 -17.56 -14.81 21.32
N GLY A 202 -18.42 -14.56 20.33
CA GLY A 202 -19.10 -15.54 19.51
C GLY A 202 -20.41 -16.08 20.12
N THR A 203 -20.88 -15.45 21.19
CA THR A 203 -22.13 -15.82 21.87
C THR A 203 -23.27 -14.86 21.58
N GLU A 204 -22.94 -13.69 21.04
CA GLU A 204 -23.82 -12.55 20.82
C GLU A 204 -24.83 -12.83 19.72
N LYS A 205 -26.11 -12.61 20.02
CA LYS A 205 -27.26 -12.82 19.14
C LYS A 205 -28.18 -11.63 19.03
N PHE A 206 -28.04 -10.66 19.94
CA PHE A 206 -28.89 -9.48 20.01
C PHE A 206 -28.03 -8.23 20.08
N ILE A 207 -28.48 -7.16 19.44
CA ILE A 207 -27.99 -5.80 19.63
C ILE A 207 -28.96 -5.04 20.54
N ILE A 208 -28.45 -4.30 21.52
CA ILE A 208 -29.19 -3.48 22.46
C ILE A 208 -28.63 -2.05 22.40
N ILE A 209 -29.46 -1.07 22.08
CA ILE A 209 -29.06 0.32 21.84
C ILE A 209 -29.69 1.23 22.87
N GLY A 210 -28.89 2.11 23.47
CA GLY A 210 -29.32 3.07 24.47
C GLY A 210 -28.15 3.81 25.11
N ALA A 211 -28.35 4.38 26.29
CA ALA A 211 -27.30 5.09 27.03
C ALA A 211 -26.77 4.22 28.19
N PHE A 212 -25.45 4.03 28.29
CA PHE A 212 -24.85 3.05 29.21
C PHE A 212 -23.97 3.74 30.28
N PRO A 213 -24.46 3.97 31.50
CA PRO A 213 -23.79 4.83 32.49
C PRO A 213 -22.66 4.18 33.29
N ALA A 214 -22.35 2.89 33.06
CA ALA A 214 -21.61 2.02 33.97
C ALA A 214 -20.14 2.41 34.29
N ALA A 215 -19.63 3.53 33.77
CA ALA A 215 -18.27 4.02 34.02
C ALA A 215 -18.16 5.53 34.33
N GLY A 216 -19.28 6.24 34.45
CA GLY A 216 -19.30 7.71 34.51
C GLY A 216 -19.94 8.27 33.25
N MET A 217 -21.14 8.82 33.40
CA MET A 217 -21.88 9.43 32.31
C MET A 217 -22.11 10.89 32.66
N ASP A 218 -21.85 11.77 31.69
CA ASP A 218 -22.35 13.13 31.76
C ASP A 218 -23.84 13.08 31.44
N LYS A 219 -24.67 13.04 32.50
CA LYS A 219 -26.11 12.80 32.37
C LYS A 219 -26.89 14.03 31.93
N SER A 220 -26.27 15.20 32.00
CA SER A 220 -26.97 16.45 31.72
C SER A 220 -26.02 17.61 31.48
N LYS A 221 -25.92 18.03 30.23
CA LYS A 221 -25.56 19.40 29.88
C LYS A 221 -26.84 20.14 29.51
N ALA A 222 -27.04 21.31 30.09
CA ALA A 222 -28.11 22.19 29.65
C ALA A 222 -27.82 22.62 28.21
N VAL A 223 -28.71 22.27 27.29
CA VAL A 223 -28.68 22.69 25.89
C VAL A 223 -29.93 23.52 25.60
N GLU A 224 -29.85 24.39 24.59
CA GLU A 224 -31.00 25.21 24.17
C GLU A 224 -32.16 24.31 23.77
N GLY A 225 -33.35 24.48 24.36
CA GLY A 225 -34.53 23.65 24.10
C GLY A 225 -35.69 23.99 25.03
N GLY A 226 -36.86 23.36 24.83
CA GLY A 226 -37.97 23.46 25.77
C GLY A 226 -37.63 22.77 27.10
N ASP A 227 -38.09 23.29 28.24
CA ASP A 227 -37.88 22.73 29.59
C ASP A 227 -38.61 21.38 29.75
N SER A 228 -38.04 20.34 29.13
CA SER A 228 -38.55 18.97 29.13
C SER A 228 -37.80 18.06 30.11
N GLN A 229 -36.69 18.53 30.67
CA GLN A 229 -35.75 17.83 31.57
C GLN A 229 -35.40 16.43 31.05
N ARG A 230 -35.20 16.32 29.74
CA ARG A 230 -35.11 15.05 29.03
C ARG A 230 -34.09 15.14 27.89
N ALA A 231 -33.32 14.07 27.75
CA ALA A 231 -32.46 13.79 26.62
C ALA A 231 -33.15 12.72 25.74
N TYR A 232 -33.91 13.18 24.75
CA TYR A 232 -34.55 12.33 23.76
C TYR A 232 -33.72 12.33 22.47
N TYR A 233 -33.49 11.15 21.91
CA TYR A 233 -32.71 10.95 20.69
C TYR A 233 -33.51 10.21 19.64
N TYR A 234 -33.30 10.61 18.39
CA TYR A 234 -33.65 9.83 17.21
C TYR A 234 -32.51 8.87 16.88
N LEU A 235 -32.84 7.70 16.35
CA LEU A 235 -31.90 6.64 15.93
C LEU A 235 -32.28 6.13 14.55
N ASP A 236 -31.30 6.04 13.66
CA ASP A 236 -31.48 5.54 12.30
C ASP A 236 -30.19 4.88 11.77
N GLY A 237 -30.25 4.23 10.62
CA GLY A 237 -29.10 3.70 9.87
C GLY A 237 -28.14 2.86 10.70
N VAL A 238 -28.65 1.90 11.47
CA VAL A 238 -27.87 1.03 12.37
C VAL A 238 -27.06 0.03 11.54
N SER A 239 -25.74 0.01 11.71
CA SER A 239 -24.85 -0.92 10.99
C SER A 239 -24.06 -1.79 11.96
N LEU A 240 -24.00 -3.08 11.66
CA LEU A 240 -23.05 -4.04 12.24
C LEU A 240 -22.47 -4.88 11.10
N THR A 241 -21.19 -4.67 10.79
CA THR A 241 -20.49 -5.36 9.69
C THR A 241 -19.19 -5.97 10.18
N VAL A 242 -18.66 -6.96 9.46
CA VAL A 242 -17.35 -7.52 9.74
C VAL A 242 -16.29 -6.44 9.51
N HIS A 243 -15.38 -6.24 10.48
CA HIS A 243 -14.26 -5.33 10.32
C HIS A 243 -13.36 -5.84 9.20
N PRO A 244 -13.00 -5.01 8.20
CA PRO A 244 -12.13 -5.44 7.11
C PRO A 244 -10.77 -5.90 7.65
N GLU A 245 -10.26 -7.02 7.14
CA GLU A 245 -8.87 -7.39 7.40
C GLU A 245 -7.93 -6.36 6.72
N PRO A 246 -6.78 -6.02 7.32
CA PRO A 246 -5.82 -5.09 6.72
C PRO A 246 -5.29 -5.55 5.36
N ASP A 247 -5.18 -4.59 4.45
CA ASP A 247 -4.52 -4.67 3.14
C ASP A 247 -3.73 -3.37 3.00
N THR A 248 -2.43 -3.44 3.35
CA THR A 248 -1.61 -2.26 3.60
C THR A 248 -1.19 -1.55 2.32
N ASP A 249 -0.94 -2.28 1.23
CA ASP A 249 -0.57 -1.69 -0.05
C ASP A 249 -1.74 -1.55 -1.05
N GLY A 250 -2.89 -2.14 -0.72
CA GLY A 250 -4.14 -1.95 -1.45
C GLY A 250 -4.20 -2.71 -2.77
N ASP A 251 -3.45 -3.81 -2.90
CA ASP A 251 -3.45 -4.65 -4.11
C ASP A 251 -4.61 -5.64 -4.18
N GLY A 252 -5.41 -5.74 -3.11
CA GLY A 252 -6.57 -6.62 -2.99
C GLY A 252 -6.25 -7.99 -2.40
N VAL A 253 -5.01 -8.23 -1.95
CA VAL A 253 -4.60 -9.38 -1.14
C VAL A 253 -4.41 -8.90 0.30
N ILE A 254 -5.14 -9.49 1.25
CA ILE A 254 -5.00 -9.11 2.66
C ILE A 254 -3.59 -9.39 3.18
N ASP A 255 -3.08 -8.57 4.10
CA ASP A 255 -1.71 -8.63 4.65
C ASP A 255 -1.30 -10.03 5.13
N LYS A 256 -2.28 -10.82 5.59
CA LYS A 256 -2.08 -12.18 6.10
C LYS A 256 -1.84 -13.21 4.99
N GLU A 257 -2.36 -12.96 3.80
CA GLU A 257 -2.22 -13.80 2.61
C GLU A 257 -1.19 -13.26 1.61
N ASP A 258 -0.80 -12.00 1.78
CA ASP A 258 0.18 -11.30 0.96
C ASP A 258 1.63 -11.66 1.35
N LYS A 259 2.44 -12.01 0.35
CA LYS A 259 3.87 -12.29 0.50
C LYS A 259 4.72 -11.02 0.46
N CYS A 260 4.17 -9.92 -0.03
CA CYS A 260 4.79 -8.61 -0.16
C CYS A 260 3.88 -7.48 0.39
N PRO A 261 3.47 -7.48 1.69
CA PRO A 261 2.40 -6.61 2.24
C PRO A 261 2.65 -5.08 2.23
N GLN A 262 3.69 -4.60 1.56
CA GLN A 262 4.09 -3.19 1.50
C GLN A 262 4.32 -2.74 0.05
N GLU A 263 4.16 -3.63 -0.91
CA GLU A 263 4.50 -3.42 -2.32
C GLU A 263 3.42 -4.08 -3.18
N PRO A 264 2.55 -3.28 -3.84
CA PRO A 264 1.38 -3.82 -4.49
C PRO A 264 1.75 -4.75 -5.62
N GLY A 265 1.09 -5.91 -5.68
CA GLY A 265 1.41 -6.95 -6.64
C GLY A 265 0.21 -7.66 -7.25
N LEU A 266 0.52 -8.75 -7.94
CA LEU A 266 -0.51 -9.59 -8.56
C LEU A 266 -0.95 -10.67 -7.59
N ALA A 267 -2.27 -10.84 -7.42
CA ALA A 267 -2.83 -11.93 -6.62
C ALA A 267 -2.35 -13.32 -7.07
N THR A 268 -2.11 -13.52 -8.38
CA THR A 268 -1.55 -14.77 -8.93
C THR A 268 -0.13 -15.06 -8.48
N LEU A 269 0.61 -14.02 -8.07
CA LEU A 269 1.97 -14.10 -7.54
C LEU A 269 2.01 -13.98 -6.00
N GLY A 270 0.84 -13.98 -5.36
CA GLY A 270 0.69 -13.85 -3.91
C GLY A 270 0.97 -12.43 -3.42
N GLY A 271 0.48 -11.43 -4.15
CA GLY A 271 0.58 -10.01 -3.80
C GLY A 271 1.95 -9.37 -4.05
N CYS A 272 2.86 -10.09 -4.72
CA CYS A 272 4.18 -9.56 -5.04
C CYS A 272 4.25 -8.89 -6.42
N PRO A 273 5.10 -7.85 -6.56
CA PRO A 273 5.30 -7.15 -7.84
C PRO A 273 6.03 -8.03 -8.86
N ASP A 274 5.70 -7.78 -10.13
CA ASP A 274 6.29 -8.32 -11.35
C ASP A 274 6.24 -7.18 -12.38
N ARG A 275 7.34 -6.44 -12.48
CA ARG A 275 7.38 -5.14 -13.15
C ARG A 275 7.48 -5.23 -14.66
N ASP A 276 8.13 -6.26 -15.19
CA ASP A 276 8.21 -6.49 -16.63
C ASP A 276 7.16 -7.48 -17.16
N GLY A 277 6.44 -8.16 -16.26
CA GLY A 277 5.28 -8.98 -16.57
C GLY A 277 5.64 -10.33 -17.16
N ASP A 278 6.82 -10.87 -16.87
CA ASP A 278 7.27 -12.16 -17.37
C ASP A 278 6.75 -13.36 -16.57
N GLY A 279 6.08 -13.09 -15.44
CA GLY A 279 5.50 -14.08 -14.54
C GLY A 279 6.42 -14.50 -13.39
N ILE A 280 7.58 -13.87 -13.22
CA ILE A 280 8.52 -14.03 -12.13
C ILE A 280 8.47 -12.76 -11.28
N THR A 281 8.42 -12.91 -9.96
CA THR A 281 8.37 -11.71 -9.10
C THR A 281 9.69 -10.96 -9.14
N ASP A 282 9.68 -9.63 -8.98
CA ASP A 282 10.89 -8.77 -8.98
C ASP A 282 12.01 -9.31 -8.07
N LYS A 283 11.63 -10.00 -6.98
CA LYS A 283 12.56 -10.58 -6.00
C LYS A 283 13.26 -11.85 -6.50
N LEU A 284 12.64 -12.59 -7.40
CA LEU A 284 13.15 -13.84 -7.97
C LEU A 284 13.70 -13.66 -9.39
N ASP A 285 13.49 -12.48 -9.97
CA ASP A 285 13.95 -12.09 -11.28
C ASP A 285 15.37 -11.47 -11.22
N ALA A 286 16.27 -11.97 -12.05
CA ALA A 286 17.62 -11.44 -12.19
C ALA A 286 17.67 -10.17 -13.06
N CYS A 287 16.62 -9.90 -13.84
CA CYS A 287 16.43 -8.74 -14.69
C CYS A 287 15.02 -8.12 -14.53
N PRO A 288 14.64 -7.58 -13.35
CA PRO A 288 13.26 -7.15 -13.03
C PRO A 288 12.63 -6.06 -13.91
N ASP A 289 13.37 -5.53 -14.87
CA ASP A 289 12.95 -4.47 -15.78
C ASP A 289 12.94 -4.93 -17.26
N ALA A 290 13.22 -6.22 -17.52
CA ALA A 290 13.38 -6.75 -18.87
C ALA A 290 12.94 -8.22 -18.93
N ALA A 291 11.72 -8.43 -19.44
CA ALA A 291 11.08 -9.74 -19.45
C ALA A 291 11.94 -10.84 -20.09
N GLY A 292 12.03 -11.98 -19.42
CA GLY A 292 12.77 -13.14 -19.88
C GLY A 292 12.12 -14.46 -19.50
N PRO A 293 12.62 -15.58 -20.03
CA PRO A 293 12.08 -16.88 -19.69
C PRO A 293 12.61 -17.37 -18.32
N ALA A 294 11.81 -18.20 -17.65
CA ALA A 294 12.13 -18.72 -16.32
C ALA A 294 13.42 -19.57 -16.26
N ASP A 295 13.82 -20.22 -17.35
CA ASP A 295 15.10 -20.96 -17.42
C ASP A 295 16.32 -20.03 -17.49
N LYS A 296 16.10 -18.74 -17.73
CA LYS A 296 17.08 -17.65 -17.69
C LYS A 296 16.90 -16.72 -16.48
N GLN A 297 16.13 -17.15 -15.48
CA GLN A 297 15.85 -16.37 -14.26
C GLN A 297 15.26 -14.99 -14.57
N GLY A 298 14.38 -14.91 -15.58
CA GLY A 298 13.69 -13.67 -15.97
C GLY A 298 14.52 -12.74 -16.86
N CYS A 299 15.74 -13.11 -17.22
CA CYS A 299 16.54 -12.32 -18.15
C CYS A 299 16.34 -12.72 -19.62
N PRO A 300 16.30 -11.76 -20.56
CA PRO A 300 16.23 -12.05 -21.98
C PRO A 300 17.51 -12.74 -22.47
N ASP A 301 17.39 -13.43 -23.61
CA ASP A 301 18.49 -14.04 -24.38
C ASP A 301 18.30 -13.54 -25.82
N ARG A 302 18.84 -12.35 -26.10
CA ARG A 302 18.52 -11.56 -27.32
C ARG A 302 19.03 -12.21 -28.60
N ASP A 303 20.18 -12.89 -28.53
CA ASP A 303 20.80 -13.53 -29.70
C ASP A 303 20.51 -15.04 -29.79
N GLY A 304 19.91 -15.63 -28.76
CA GLY A 304 19.43 -17.00 -28.74
C GLY A 304 20.55 -18.04 -28.66
N ASP A 305 21.71 -17.67 -28.13
CA ASP A 305 22.87 -18.56 -28.02
C ASP A 305 22.87 -19.44 -26.75
N GLY A 306 21.92 -19.18 -25.86
CA GLY A 306 21.72 -19.90 -24.61
C GLY A 306 22.33 -19.22 -23.38
N PHE A 307 22.93 -18.04 -23.52
CA PHE A 307 23.34 -17.18 -22.41
C PHE A 307 22.33 -16.04 -22.23
N ALA A 308 21.88 -15.82 -21.00
CA ALA A 308 21.04 -14.67 -20.72
C ALA A 308 21.89 -13.38 -20.84
N ASP A 309 21.28 -12.29 -21.31
CA ASP A 309 21.95 -11.02 -21.58
C ASP A 309 22.77 -10.49 -20.39
N ASN A 310 22.33 -10.74 -19.16
CA ASN A 310 23.02 -10.29 -17.94
C ASN A 310 24.31 -11.05 -17.64
N VAL A 311 24.52 -12.20 -18.27
CA VAL A 311 25.71 -13.06 -18.12
C VAL A 311 26.42 -13.34 -19.45
N ASP A 312 25.86 -12.85 -20.56
CA ASP A 312 26.45 -12.88 -21.88
C ASP A 312 27.37 -11.66 -22.08
N ARG A 313 28.59 -11.91 -22.55
CA ARG A 313 29.54 -10.85 -22.90
C ARG A 313 29.28 -10.23 -24.27
N CYS A 314 28.49 -10.89 -25.10
CA CYS A 314 28.11 -10.44 -26.42
C CYS A 314 26.59 -10.54 -26.65
N PRO A 315 25.72 -9.85 -25.85
CA PRO A 315 24.26 -10.07 -25.84
C PRO A 315 23.51 -9.88 -27.17
N ASP A 316 24.17 -9.38 -28.20
CA ASP A 316 23.61 -9.11 -29.52
C ASP A 316 24.24 -9.98 -30.62
N VAL A 317 25.17 -10.89 -30.29
CA VAL A 317 25.94 -11.68 -31.26
C VAL A 317 26.25 -13.09 -30.74
N ALA A 318 25.46 -14.05 -31.23
CA ALA A 318 25.50 -15.43 -30.76
C ALA A 318 26.91 -16.03 -30.74
N GLY A 319 27.23 -16.70 -29.64
CA GLY A 319 28.53 -17.27 -29.39
C GLY A 319 28.53 -18.68 -28.83
N VAL A 320 29.61 -18.99 -28.13
CA VAL A 320 29.88 -20.34 -27.61
C VAL A 320 30.18 -20.31 -26.13
N ALA A 321 29.88 -21.41 -25.44
CA ALA A 321 30.06 -21.52 -24.00
C ALA A 321 31.52 -21.30 -23.53
N SER A 322 32.51 -21.69 -24.34
CA SER A 322 33.93 -21.46 -24.03
C SER A 322 34.31 -19.98 -23.97
N MET A 323 33.49 -19.11 -24.56
CA MET A 323 33.71 -17.66 -24.65
C MET A 323 32.62 -16.85 -23.96
N LYS A 324 31.78 -17.48 -23.11
CA LYS A 324 30.67 -16.85 -22.37
C LYS A 324 29.73 -16.04 -23.28
N GLY A 325 29.20 -16.71 -24.30
CA GLY A 325 28.24 -16.16 -25.26
C GLY A 325 28.85 -15.31 -26.39
N CYS A 326 30.18 -15.19 -26.44
CA CYS A 326 30.85 -14.52 -27.55
C CYS A 326 31.26 -15.45 -28.70
N PRO A 327 31.36 -14.92 -29.95
CA PRO A 327 31.76 -15.72 -31.11
C PRO A 327 33.14 -16.37 -30.95
N GLU A 328 33.27 -17.61 -31.41
CA GLU A 328 34.57 -18.28 -31.44
C GLU A 328 35.55 -17.53 -32.36
N ILE A 329 36.78 -17.33 -31.88
CA ILE A 329 37.83 -16.70 -32.67
C ILE A 329 38.32 -17.69 -33.74
N LYS A 330 38.07 -17.35 -35.01
CA LYS A 330 38.50 -18.14 -36.18
C LYS A 330 40.00 -18.39 -36.18
N GLU A 331 40.41 -19.57 -36.64
CA GLU A 331 41.82 -19.98 -36.68
C GLU A 331 42.66 -19.09 -37.61
N GLU A 332 42.07 -18.59 -38.70
CA GLU A 332 42.72 -17.62 -39.58
C GLU A 332 43.04 -16.31 -38.85
N THR A 333 42.12 -15.86 -37.99
CA THR A 333 42.28 -14.66 -37.16
C THR A 333 43.38 -14.86 -36.13
N LYS A 334 43.43 -16.02 -35.45
CA LYS A 334 44.51 -16.36 -34.51
C LYS A 334 45.88 -16.33 -35.21
N LYS A 335 45.98 -16.99 -36.37
CA LYS A 335 47.22 -17.00 -37.19
C LYS A 335 47.61 -15.61 -37.70
N LEU A 336 46.64 -14.75 -38.00
CA LEU A 336 46.91 -13.37 -38.39
C LEU A 336 47.57 -12.61 -37.24
N PHE A 337 46.98 -12.68 -36.03
CA PHE A 337 47.54 -12.02 -34.85
C PHE A 337 48.90 -12.58 -34.46
N GLU A 338 49.11 -13.89 -34.56
CA GLU A 338 50.43 -14.51 -34.38
C GLU A 338 51.47 -14.02 -35.40
N LYS A 339 51.09 -13.86 -36.67
CA LYS A 339 51.98 -13.27 -37.68
C LYS A 339 52.31 -11.82 -37.34
N ALA A 340 51.33 -11.07 -36.86
CA ALA A 340 51.51 -9.68 -36.48
C ALA A 340 52.49 -9.51 -35.31
N LEU A 341 52.66 -10.51 -34.44
CA LEU A 341 53.69 -10.56 -33.39
C LEU A 341 55.09 -10.22 -33.90
N THR A 342 55.41 -10.67 -35.12
CA THR A 342 56.75 -10.51 -35.71
C THR A 342 56.77 -9.57 -36.92
N GLY A 343 55.59 -9.19 -37.41
CA GLY A 343 55.42 -8.34 -38.60
C GLY A 343 55.47 -6.83 -38.31
N ILE A 344 55.21 -6.41 -37.07
CA ILE A 344 55.22 -4.99 -36.70
C ILE A 344 56.65 -4.54 -36.34
N GLN A 345 57.15 -3.57 -37.09
CA GLN A 345 58.50 -3.03 -36.94
C GLN A 345 58.45 -1.54 -36.69
N PHE A 346 59.39 -1.08 -35.88
CA PHE A 346 59.56 0.33 -35.53
C PHE A 346 60.93 0.83 -35.96
N GLU A 347 61.03 2.15 -36.16
CA GLU A 347 62.34 2.81 -36.27
C GLU A 347 63.16 2.61 -35.00
N THR A 348 64.48 2.48 -35.14
CA THR A 348 65.39 2.18 -34.03
C THR A 348 65.26 3.22 -32.92
N GLY A 349 65.00 2.77 -31.69
CA GLY A 349 64.83 3.64 -30.52
C GLY A 349 63.56 4.50 -30.53
N LYS A 350 62.61 4.25 -31.44
CA LYS A 350 61.38 5.06 -31.59
C LYS A 350 60.11 4.19 -31.57
N SER A 351 58.97 4.87 -31.43
CA SER A 351 57.61 4.32 -31.61
C SER A 351 57.02 4.56 -33.01
N THR A 352 57.80 5.13 -33.92
CA THR A 352 57.38 5.32 -35.32
C THR A 352 57.31 3.98 -36.04
N ILE A 353 56.10 3.57 -36.45
CA ILE A 353 55.84 2.34 -37.20
C ILE A 353 56.44 2.44 -38.60
N LYS A 354 57.16 1.40 -39.04
CA LYS A 354 57.73 1.32 -40.38
C LYS A 354 56.65 1.00 -41.42
N LYS A 355 56.79 1.56 -42.63
CA LYS A 355 55.86 1.32 -43.76
C LYS A 355 55.66 -0.16 -44.09
N VAL A 356 56.68 -1.00 -43.86
CA VAL A 356 56.61 -2.45 -44.08
C VAL A 356 55.53 -3.14 -43.22
N SER A 357 55.11 -2.51 -42.11
CA SER A 357 54.13 -3.04 -41.18
C SER A 357 52.69 -2.59 -41.48
N PHE A 358 52.48 -1.63 -42.37
CA PHE A 358 51.13 -1.17 -42.70
C PHE A 358 50.24 -2.27 -43.33
N PRO A 359 50.73 -3.14 -44.23
CA PRO A 359 49.88 -4.20 -44.79
C PRO A 359 49.36 -5.19 -43.74
N ILE A 360 50.15 -5.55 -42.72
CA ILE A 360 49.69 -6.44 -41.64
C ILE A 360 48.74 -5.71 -40.69
N LEU A 361 48.98 -4.42 -40.40
CA LEU A 361 48.07 -3.60 -39.60
C LEU A 361 46.73 -3.36 -40.32
N ASP A 362 46.73 -3.17 -41.64
CA ASP A 362 45.50 -3.03 -42.43
C ASP A 362 44.67 -4.32 -42.41
N GLN A 363 45.31 -5.50 -42.32
CA GLN A 363 44.60 -6.78 -42.11
C GLN A 363 43.99 -6.87 -40.70
N VAL A 364 44.70 -6.40 -39.67
CA VAL A 364 44.15 -6.30 -38.31
C VAL A 364 42.93 -5.36 -38.28
N VAL A 365 43.00 -4.21 -38.96
CA VAL A 365 41.86 -3.29 -39.12
C VAL A 365 40.67 -3.99 -39.76
N ALA A 366 40.87 -4.78 -40.82
CA ALA A 366 39.80 -5.51 -41.48
C ALA A 366 39.10 -6.49 -40.53
N VAL A 367 39.88 -7.28 -39.77
CA VAL A 367 39.34 -8.21 -38.77
C VAL A 367 38.51 -7.48 -37.72
N MET A 368 39.02 -6.39 -37.16
CA MET A 368 38.28 -5.63 -36.14
C MET A 368 36.98 -5.02 -36.67
N LYS A 369 36.96 -4.60 -37.95
CA LYS A 369 35.74 -4.08 -38.59
C LYS A 369 34.72 -5.16 -38.91
N GLU A 370 35.17 -6.36 -39.25
CA GLU A 370 34.31 -7.51 -39.55
C GLU A 370 33.74 -8.16 -38.27
N ASN A 371 34.35 -7.92 -37.11
CA ASN A 371 33.97 -8.51 -35.83
C ASN A 371 33.77 -7.41 -34.77
N PRO A 372 32.65 -6.66 -34.80
CA PRO A 372 32.42 -5.53 -33.90
C PRO A 372 32.39 -5.88 -32.41
N SER A 373 32.14 -7.15 -32.07
CA SER A 373 32.16 -7.64 -30.68
C SER A 373 33.57 -7.89 -30.15
N TYR A 374 34.60 -7.90 -31.01
CA TYR A 374 35.97 -8.13 -30.58
C TYR A 374 36.53 -6.86 -29.95
N ASN A 375 37.16 -7.02 -28.80
CA ASN A 375 38.04 -6.03 -28.23
C ASN A 375 39.49 -6.49 -28.40
N LEU A 376 40.43 -5.55 -28.57
CA LEU A 376 41.81 -5.85 -28.88
C LEU A 376 42.75 -5.19 -27.88
N GLU A 377 43.50 -6.00 -27.14
CA GLU A 377 44.62 -5.54 -26.33
C GLU A 377 45.91 -5.57 -27.15
N VAL A 378 46.65 -4.46 -27.13
CA VAL A 378 47.92 -4.28 -27.83
C VAL A 378 49.04 -4.22 -26.80
N HIS A 379 49.90 -5.22 -26.75
CA HIS A 379 50.97 -5.37 -25.77
C HIS A 379 52.33 -5.07 -26.41
N GLY A 380 52.98 -3.99 -25.98
CA GLY A 380 54.32 -3.64 -26.42
C GLY A 380 55.39 -4.31 -25.56
N HIS A 381 56.45 -4.82 -26.20
CA HIS A 381 57.60 -5.41 -25.52
C HIS A 381 58.93 -4.88 -26.10
N THR A 382 59.98 -4.85 -25.27
CA THR A 382 61.36 -4.55 -25.65
C THR A 382 62.27 -5.74 -25.41
N ASP A 383 63.51 -5.63 -25.89
CA ASP A 383 64.59 -6.50 -25.42
C ASP A 383 65.20 -5.93 -24.13
N SER A 384 66.17 -6.65 -23.56
CA SER A 384 66.82 -6.26 -22.30
C SER A 384 67.99 -5.29 -22.45
N GLN A 385 68.05 -4.50 -23.53
CA GLN A 385 69.09 -3.50 -23.74
C GLN A 385 68.57 -2.12 -23.35
N GLY A 386 69.31 -1.41 -22.50
CA GLY A 386 68.95 -0.08 -22.05
C GLY A 386 68.53 -0.08 -20.58
N ASP A 387 67.85 1.00 -20.20
CA ASP A 387 67.29 1.18 -18.86
C ASP A 387 65.84 0.69 -18.84
N ASP A 388 65.47 -0.05 -17.79
CA ASP A 388 64.15 -0.69 -17.65
C ASP A 388 62.99 0.31 -17.76
N ALA A 389 63.13 1.49 -17.13
CA ALA A 389 62.08 2.52 -17.17
C ALA A 389 61.97 3.17 -18.55
N ALA A 390 63.10 3.33 -19.26
CA ALA A 390 63.09 3.75 -20.65
C ALA A 390 62.44 2.69 -21.56
N ASN A 391 62.71 1.40 -21.31
CA ASN A 391 62.13 0.29 -22.05
C ASN A 391 60.62 0.17 -21.83
N LEU A 392 60.15 0.36 -20.59
CA LEU A 392 58.72 0.40 -20.28
C LEU A 392 58.02 1.52 -21.06
N LYS A 393 58.50 2.78 -20.95
CA LYS A 393 57.94 3.91 -21.70
C LYS A 393 57.96 3.71 -23.21
N LEU A 394 59.03 3.12 -23.74
CA LEU A 394 59.15 2.83 -25.17
C LEU A 394 58.12 1.79 -25.61
N SER A 395 57.90 0.76 -24.80
CA SER A 395 56.92 -0.28 -25.09
C SER A 395 55.48 0.24 -25.06
N GLU A 396 55.14 1.08 -24.07
CA GLU A 396 53.84 1.78 -23.99
C GLU A 396 53.62 2.66 -25.22
N ALA A 397 54.61 3.50 -25.55
CA ALA A 397 54.52 4.40 -26.70
C ALA A 397 54.38 3.65 -28.04
N ARG A 398 54.95 2.44 -28.15
CA ARG A 398 54.81 1.58 -29.34
C ARG A 398 53.43 0.96 -29.43
N ALA A 399 52.91 0.43 -28.32
CA ALA A 399 51.57 -0.12 -28.26
C ALA A 399 50.53 0.98 -28.58
N ALA A 400 50.67 2.16 -27.98
CA ALA A 400 49.82 3.32 -28.27
C ALA A 400 49.92 3.81 -29.73
N ALA A 401 51.10 3.71 -30.36
CA ALA A 401 51.23 4.05 -31.78
C ALA A 401 50.47 3.08 -32.69
N VAL A 402 50.40 1.79 -32.31
CA VAL A 402 49.64 0.78 -33.04
C VAL A 402 48.15 0.98 -32.83
N GLU A 403 47.70 1.15 -31.59
CA GLU A 403 46.32 1.52 -31.25
C GLU A 403 45.87 2.74 -32.06
N LYS A 404 46.64 3.83 -32.02
CA LYS A 404 46.36 5.04 -32.82
C LYS A 404 46.25 4.76 -34.32
N TYR A 405 47.09 3.88 -34.86
CA TYR A 405 46.99 3.51 -36.28
C TYR A 405 45.66 2.81 -36.60
N LEU A 406 45.20 1.91 -35.72
CA LEU A 406 43.94 1.20 -35.89
C LEU A 406 42.76 2.17 -35.82
N GLU A 407 42.78 3.09 -34.84
CA GLU A 407 41.78 4.15 -34.67
C GLU A 407 41.72 5.10 -35.88
N ASP A 408 42.88 5.60 -36.33
CA ASP A 408 42.98 6.49 -37.50
C ASP A 408 42.45 5.81 -38.78
N LYS A 409 42.39 4.47 -38.81
CA LYS A 409 41.82 3.66 -39.89
C LYS A 409 40.35 3.30 -39.67
N GLY A 410 39.73 3.76 -38.58
CA GLY A 410 38.31 3.62 -38.27
C GLY A 410 37.93 2.35 -37.51
N VAL A 411 38.86 1.76 -36.74
CA VAL A 411 38.49 0.85 -35.65
C VAL A 411 37.93 1.68 -34.49
N ASN A 412 36.88 1.20 -33.81
CA ASN A 412 36.33 1.89 -32.65
C ASN A 412 37.43 2.04 -31.57
N ALA A 413 37.68 3.27 -31.12
CA ALA A 413 38.66 3.56 -30.07
C ALA A 413 38.30 2.86 -28.76
N GLU A 414 37.01 2.66 -28.48
CA GLU A 414 36.56 1.96 -27.27
C GLU A 414 36.80 0.45 -27.32
N SER A 415 37.16 -0.11 -28.49
CA SER A 415 37.42 -1.55 -28.69
C SER A 415 38.91 -1.89 -28.74
N VAL A 416 39.81 -0.93 -28.50
CA VAL A 416 41.27 -1.16 -28.47
C VAL A 416 41.86 -0.57 -27.20
N ARG A 417 42.80 -1.29 -26.58
CA ARG A 417 43.58 -0.81 -25.42
C ARG A 417 45.04 -1.16 -25.60
N SER A 418 45.93 -0.23 -25.29
CA SER A 418 47.37 -0.47 -25.34
C SER A 418 48.02 -0.61 -23.95
N PHE A 419 48.98 -1.52 -23.85
CA PHE A 419 49.75 -1.81 -22.64
C PHE A 419 51.24 -1.97 -22.97
N GLY A 420 52.13 -1.41 -22.16
CA GLY A 420 53.57 -1.62 -22.29
C GLY A 420 54.10 -2.50 -21.17
N HIS A 421 54.98 -3.43 -21.52
CA HIS A 421 55.59 -4.38 -20.57
C HIS A 421 57.10 -4.21 -20.43
N GLY A 422 57.72 -3.34 -21.23
CA GLY A 422 59.17 -3.24 -21.31
C GLY A 422 59.80 -4.60 -21.62
N GLU A 423 60.80 -4.98 -20.84
CA GLU A 423 61.57 -6.22 -21.01
C GLU A 423 61.12 -7.39 -20.11
N THR A 424 60.04 -7.22 -19.34
CA THR A 424 59.64 -8.17 -18.28
C THR A 424 59.08 -9.50 -18.78
N GLU A 425 58.61 -9.54 -20.04
CA GLU A 425 58.00 -10.72 -20.67
C GLU A 425 58.75 -11.15 -21.96
N PRO A 426 59.98 -11.67 -21.84
CA PRO A 426 60.77 -12.11 -23.00
C PRO A 426 60.29 -13.46 -23.54
N VAL A 427 60.24 -13.58 -24.87
CA VAL A 427 59.88 -14.82 -25.59
C VAL A 427 61.10 -15.55 -26.17
N ALA A 428 62.29 -14.95 -26.07
CA ALA A 428 63.55 -15.53 -26.51
C ALA A 428 64.73 -15.02 -25.67
N ASP A 429 65.89 -15.67 -25.79
CA ASP A 429 67.09 -15.31 -25.03
C ASP A 429 67.67 -13.94 -25.46
N ASN A 430 67.62 -12.98 -24.53
CA ASN A 430 68.15 -11.64 -24.70
C ASN A 430 69.68 -11.58 -24.88
N LYS A 431 70.42 -12.65 -24.57
CA LYS A 431 71.88 -12.71 -24.82
C LYS A 431 72.21 -12.71 -26.31
N THR A 432 71.32 -13.23 -27.15
CA THR A 432 71.55 -13.33 -28.60
C THR A 432 70.90 -12.18 -29.36
N SER A 433 71.53 -11.69 -30.43
CA SER A 433 70.94 -10.65 -31.29
C SER A 433 69.61 -11.09 -31.90
N ALA A 434 69.51 -12.37 -32.28
CA ALA A 434 68.30 -12.98 -32.81
C ALA A 434 67.17 -13.04 -31.76
N GLY A 435 67.47 -13.40 -30.51
CA GLY A 435 66.49 -13.43 -29.44
C GLY A 435 65.99 -12.03 -29.06
N ARG A 436 66.88 -11.04 -28.98
CA ARG A 436 66.48 -9.63 -28.81
C ARG A 436 65.56 -9.15 -29.92
N ALA A 437 65.81 -9.55 -31.17
CA ALA A 437 64.92 -9.21 -32.28
C ALA A 437 63.51 -9.79 -32.14
N LYS A 438 63.36 -10.96 -31.51
CA LYS A 438 62.05 -11.55 -31.21
C LYS A 438 61.36 -10.89 -30.01
N ASN A 439 62.12 -10.39 -29.03
CA ASN A 439 61.56 -9.72 -27.84
C ASN A 439 61.04 -8.30 -28.15
N ARG A 440 61.64 -7.61 -29.12
CA ARG A 440 61.12 -6.34 -29.66
C ARG A 440 59.89 -6.58 -30.54
N ARG A 441 58.73 -6.77 -29.90
CA ARG A 441 57.48 -7.18 -30.55
C ARG A 441 56.27 -6.38 -30.06
N VAL A 442 55.17 -6.51 -30.80
CA VAL A 442 53.83 -6.10 -30.36
C VAL A 442 52.95 -7.33 -30.40
N GLU A 443 52.23 -7.60 -29.33
CA GLU A 443 51.33 -8.73 -29.19
C GLU A 443 49.87 -8.28 -29.16
N PHE A 444 49.02 -9.03 -29.84
CA PHE A 444 47.59 -8.76 -29.91
C PHE A 444 46.84 -9.86 -29.17
N LYS A 445 45.93 -9.46 -28.28
CA LYS A 445 45.02 -10.38 -27.60
C LYS A 445 43.59 -9.94 -27.88
N VAL A 446 42.81 -10.84 -28.47
CA VAL A 446 41.36 -10.63 -28.62
C VAL A 446 40.69 -11.00 -27.30
N VAL A 447 39.86 -10.08 -26.82
CA VAL A 447 39.13 -10.20 -25.57
C VAL A 447 37.71 -9.67 -25.76
N PHE A 448 36.85 -9.95 -24.79
CA PHE A 448 35.45 -9.50 -24.76
C PHE A 448 35.24 -8.80 -23.42
N TRP A 449 35.28 -7.47 -23.44
CA TRP A 449 35.08 -6.64 -22.25
C TRP A 449 33.59 -6.54 -21.92
N GLU A 450 33.31 -6.25 -20.65
CA GLU A 450 31.98 -5.91 -20.14
C GLU A 450 31.66 -4.43 -20.39
#